data_AF-A0A2I2DU67-F1
#
_entry.id   AF-A0A2I2DU67-F1
#
_cell.length_a   1.000
_cell.length_b   1.000
_cell.length_c   1.000
_cell.angle_alpha   90.00
_cell.angle_beta   90.00
_cell.angle_gamma   90.00
#
_symmetry.space_group_name_H-M   'P 1'
#
loop_
_entity.id
_entity.type
_entity.pdbx_description
1 polymer ?
#
loop_
_entity_poly.entity_id
_entity_poly.type
_entity_poly.pdbx_seq_one_letter_code
_entity_poly.pdbx_strand_id
1 'polypeptide(L)'
;MIKKLLLLVLISFVSTTIQSQEKGKEAPKDYTENVLTIDSTVNSLYGVISGEKGKKRDWALFKFLFHPDGKLITSGRNNERKFQIRYMKPDDYIKSSGKWLVEKGFFEKEIHRTVDAFGNMAHVFSTFEAFYDEADDDPFMRGINSIQLLNDGDRWWIINVFWDNENRRNPIPKNYLPK
;
A
#
# COMPACT_ATOMS: atom_id res chain seq x y z
N MET A 1 -29.63 -79.76 27.05
CA MET A 1 -28.23 -79.47 27.39
C MET A 1 -27.54 -78.86 26.17
N ILE A 2 -26.82 -77.73 26.34
CA ILE A 2 -25.64 -77.28 25.54
C ILE A 2 -25.94 -76.92 24.05
N LYS A 3 -25.70 -75.74 23.49
CA LYS A 3 -25.00 -74.49 23.83
C LYS A 3 -25.62 -73.39 22.93
N LYS A 4 -26.04 -72.24 23.46
CA LYS A 4 -26.29 -71.04 22.63
C LYS A 4 -24.96 -70.31 22.45
N LEU A 5 -24.55 -70.16 21.20
CA LEU A 5 -23.33 -69.49 20.78
C LEU A 5 -23.52 -67.96 20.93
N LEU A 6 -22.89 -67.37 21.94
CA LEU A 6 -22.73 -65.91 22.02
C LEU A 6 -21.57 -65.52 21.10
N LEU A 7 -21.88 -64.85 19.99
CA LEU A 7 -20.89 -64.19 19.16
C LEU A 7 -20.71 -62.75 19.68
N LEU A 8 -19.61 -62.53 20.40
CA LEU A 8 -19.18 -61.22 20.88
C LEU A 8 -18.66 -60.41 19.68
N VAL A 9 -19.38 -59.38 19.24
CA VAL A 9 -18.85 -58.41 18.26
C VAL A 9 -18.01 -57.40 19.02
N LEU A 10 -16.68 -57.56 18.94
CA LEU A 10 -15.71 -56.62 19.50
C LEU A 10 -15.62 -55.41 18.56
N ILE A 11 -16.39 -54.35 18.84
CA ILE A 11 -16.28 -53.07 18.13
C ILE A 11 -15.01 -52.37 18.64
N SER A 12 -13.95 -52.43 17.85
CA SER A 12 -12.73 -51.66 18.06
C SER A 12 -13.00 -50.19 17.71
N PHE A 13 -13.20 -49.35 18.73
CA PHE A 13 -13.21 -47.90 18.57
C PHE A 13 -11.78 -47.41 18.31
N VAL A 14 -11.39 -47.33 17.04
CA VAL A 14 -10.21 -46.56 16.63
C VAL A 14 -10.57 -45.09 16.74
N SER A 15 -10.19 -44.47 17.86
CA SER A 15 -10.27 -43.02 18.02
C SER A 15 -9.19 -42.40 17.14
N THR A 16 -9.55 -42.05 15.91
CA THR A 16 -8.72 -41.16 15.10
C THR A 16 -8.84 -39.76 15.71
N THR A 17 -7.83 -39.36 16.47
CA THR A 17 -7.64 -37.95 16.83
C THR A 17 -7.44 -37.18 15.54
N ILE A 18 -8.50 -36.51 15.07
CA ILE A 18 -8.44 -35.52 14.01
C ILE A 18 -7.62 -34.36 14.56
N GLN A 19 -6.30 -34.43 14.35
CA GLN A 19 -5.42 -33.29 14.51
C GLN A 19 -5.66 -32.39 13.29
N SER A 20 -6.66 -31.51 13.39
CA SER A 20 -6.82 -30.41 12.46
C SER A 20 -5.59 -29.52 12.60
N GLN A 21 -4.60 -29.70 11.71
CA GLN A 21 -3.56 -28.71 11.49
C GLN A 21 -4.24 -27.48 10.91
N GLU A 22 -4.63 -26.53 11.78
CA GLU A 22 -4.78 -25.15 11.35
C GLU A 22 -3.43 -24.74 10.75
N LYS A 23 -3.38 -24.63 9.41
CA LYS A 23 -2.27 -23.96 8.72
C LYS A 23 -2.01 -22.67 9.48
N GLY A 24 -0.82 -22.56 10.06
CA GLY A 24 -0.44 -21.45 10.93
C GLY A 24 -0.84 -20.12 10.28
N LYS A 25 -1.86 -19.48 10.84
CA LYS A 25 -2.11 -18.07 10.59
C LYS A 25 -0.93 -17.35 11.22
N GLU A 26 -0.04 -16.83 10.38
CA GLU A 26 0.96 -15.85 10.85
C GLU A 26 0.22 -14.81 11.69
N ALA A 27 0.77 -14.47 12.85
CA ALA A 27 0.22 -13.42 13.67
C ALA A 27 0.07 -12.15 12.82
N PRO A 28 -1.01 -11.36 12.99
CA PRO A 28 -1.17 -10.12 12.24
C PRO A 28 0.09 -9.27 12.38
N LYS A 29 0.67 -8.87 11.25
CA LYS A 29 1.83 -7.98 11.25
C LYS A 29 1.42 -6.64 11.87
N ASP A 30 2.22 -6.18 12.83
CA ASP A 30 2.01 -4.88 13.48
C ASP A 30 2.49 -3.75 12.57
N TYR A 31 1.60 -2.80 12.29
CA TYR A 31 1.85 -1.62 11.46
C TYR A 31 1.78 -0.32 12.25
N THR A 32 1.72 -0.38 13.58
CA THR A 32 1.52 0.80 14.44
C THR A 32 2.57 1.87 14.16
N GLU A 33 3.86 1.51 14.15
CA GLU A 33 4.97 2.42 13.87
C GLU A 33 4.89 3.10 12.50
N ASN A 34 4.23 2.48 11.52
CA ASN A 34 4.07 3.06 10.20
C ASN A 34 3.16 4.29 10.18
N VAL A 35 2.36 4.51 11.22
CA VAL A 35 1.25 5.49 11.21
C VAL A 35 1.25 6.45 12.39
N LEU A 36 2.27 6.41 13.27
CA LEU A 36 2.34 7.27 14.45
C LEU A 36 2.60 8.74 14.14
N THR A 37 3.33 9.03 13.06
CA THR A 37 3.72 10.39 12.67
C THR A 37 3.39 10.66 11.21
N ILE A 38 3.35 11.94 10.82
CA ILE A 38 3.27 12.34 9.41
C ILE A 38 4.43 11.70 8.63
N ASP A 39 5.65 11.75 9.17
CA ASP A 39 6.83 11.23 8.50
C ASP A 39 6.79 9.71 8.33
N SER A 40 6.45 8.96 9.37
CA SER A 40 6.32 7.50 9.28
C SER A 40 5.24 7.11 8.27
N THR A 41 4.12 7.84 8.24
CA THR A 41 3.01 7.55 7.32
C THR A 41 3.40 7.80 5.87
N VAL A 42 4.01 8.96 5.59
CA VAL A 42 4.46 9.32 4.23
C VAL A 42 5.58 8.39 3.78
N ASN A 43 6.57 8.10 4.62
CA ASN A 43 7.65 7.18 4.29
C ASN A 43 7.11 5.76 4.03
N SER A 44 6.10 5.33 4.78
CA SER A 44 5.43 4.04 4.56
C SER A 44 4.65 4.01 3.25
N LEU A 45 4.01 5.12 2.85
CA LEU A 45 3.33 5.24 1.56
C LEU A 45 4.32 5.04 0.40
N TYR A 46 5.46 5.72 0.41
CA TYR A 46 6.51 5.56 -0.60
C TYR A 46 7.12 4.15 -0.57
N GLY A 47 7.44 3.66 0.63
CA GLY A 47 8.10 2.37 0.81
C GLY A 47 7.24 1.17 0.39
N VAL A 48 5.94 1.19 0.66
CA VAL A 48 5.08 0.01 0.45
C VAL A 48 4.79 -0.28 -1.02
N ILE A 49 4.83 0.74 -1.89
CA ILE A 49 4.71 0.57 -3.34
C ILE A 49 6.08 0.34 -4.01
N SER A 50 7.17 0.60 -3.28
CA SER A 50 8.53 0.47 -3.77
C SER A 50 9.11 -0.93 -3.55
N GLY A 51 9.98 -1.37 -4.46
CA GLY A 51 10.71 -2.62 -4.35
C GLY A 51 11.12 -3.21 -5.69
N GLU A 52 12.07 -4.14 -5.58
CA GLU A 52 12.63 -4.88 -6.69
C GLU A 52 11.59 -5.56 -7.58
N LYS A 53 12.02 -5.83 -8.81
CA LYS A 53 11.27 -6.68 -9.74
C LYS A 53 11.02 -8.06 -9.12
N GLY A 54 9.78 -8.53 -9.24
CA GLY A 54 9.33 -9.80 -8.66
C GLY A 54 9.03 -9.75 -7.16
N LYS A 55 9.38 -8.67 -6.45
CA LYS A 55 9.10 -8.53 -5.02
C LYS A 55 7.63 -8.18 -4.79
N LYS A 56 6.91 -9.05 -4.07
CA LYS A 56 5.53 -8.77 -3.66
C LYS A 56 5.48 -7.54 -2.75
N ARG A 57 4.49 -6.67 -2.97
CA ARG A 57 4.21 -5.52 -2.11
C ARG A 57 3.37 -5.93 -0.91
N ASP A 58 3.53 -5.21 0.19
CA ASP A 58 2.73 -5.40 1.39
C ASP A 58 1.39 -4.64 1.25
N TRP A 59 0.45 -5.23 0.51
CA TRP A 59 -0.85 -4.62 0.29
C TRP A 59 -1.72 -4.51 1.54
N ALA A 60 -1.38 -5.24 2.61
CA ALA A 60 -2.03 -5.10 3.90
C ALA A 60 -1.59 -3.79 4.57
N LEU A 61 -0.27 -3.52 4.62
CA LEU A 61 0.23 -2.21 5.05
C LEU A 61 -0.33 -1.08 4.17
N PHE A 62 -0.28 -1.22 2.85
CA PHE A 62 -0.77 -0.17 1.95
C PHE A 62 -2.22 0.21 2.27
N LYS A 63 -3.11 -0.76 2.47
CA LYS A 63 -4.49 -0.49 2.88
C LYS A 63 -4.59 0.08 4.29
N PHE A 64 -3.75 -0.40 5.21
CA PHE A 64 -3.73 0.07 6.59
C PHE A 64 -3.41 1.56 6.70
N LEU A 65 -2.64 2.14 5.77
CA LEU A 65 -2.32 3.58 5.77
C LEU A 65 -3.53 4.49 5.50
N PHE A 66 -4.56 4.00 4.80
CA PHE A 66 -5.68 4.83 4.33
C PHE A 66 -6.88 4.74 5.26
N HIS A 67 -7.58 5.87 5.40
CA HIS A 67 -8.94 5.87 5.92
C HIS A 67 -9.83 4.96 5.04
N PRO A 68 -10.90 4.30 5.56
CA PRO A 68 -11.77 3.44 4.75
C PRO A 68 -12.35 4.10 3.49
N ASP A 69 -12.57 5.42 3.54
CA ASP A 69 -13.03 6.25 2.41
C ASP A 69 -11.90 7.02 1.69
N GLY A 70 -10.66 6.70 2.02
CA GLY A 70 -9.47 7.35 1.46
C GLY A 70 -9.35 7.11 -0.05
N LYS A 71 -8.81 8.09 -0.77
CA LYS A 71 -8.73 8.05 -2.23
C LYS A 71 -7.33 8.29 -2.77
N LEU A 72 -7.01 7.57 -3.82
CA LEU A 72 -5.95 7.87 -4.75
C LEU A 72 -6.56 8.59 -5.96
N ILE A 73 -6.02 9.73 -6.31
CA ILE A 73 -6.54 10.62 -7.33
C ILE A 73 -5.40 10.95 -8.27
N THR A 74 -5.58 10.74 -9.56
CA THR A 74 -4.62 11.17 -10.57
C THR A 74 -5.28 12.08 -11.58
N SER A 75 -4.59 13.16 -11.94
CA SER A 75 -4.97 13.99 -13.07
C SER A 75 -4.05 13.72 -14.25
N GLY A 76 -4.60 13.85 -15.45
CA GLY A 76 -3.82 13.76 -16.67
C GLY A 76 -4.61 14.28 -17.85
N ARG A 77 -4.04 14.16 -19.04
CA ARG A 77 -4.74 14.47 -20.30
C ARG A 77 -4.99 13.19 -21.07
N ASN A 78 -6.18 13.09 -21.67
CA ASN A 78 -6.49 12.02 -22.62
C ASN A 78 -5.87 12.29 -24.01
N ASN A 79 -6.13 11.40 -24.96
CA ASN A 79 -5.64 11.51 -26.35
C ASN A 79 -6.12 12.80 -27.06
N GLU A 80 -7.26 13.37 -26.63
CA GLU A 80 -7.80 14.64 -27.13
C GLU A 80 -7.24 15.87 -26.39
N ARG A 81 -6.22 15.67 -25.54
CA ARG A 81 -5.61 16.70 -24.69
C ARG A 81 -6.55 17.33 -23.67
N LYS A 82 -7.71 16.73 -23.37
CA LYS A 82 -8.63 17.20 -22.32
C LYS A 82 -8.18 16.68 -20.96
N PHE A 83 -8.25 17.53 -19.95
CA PHE A 83 -7.99 17.13 -18.58
C PHE A 83 -9.02 16.11 -18.11
N GLN A 84 -8.52 15.07 -17.44
CA GLN A 84 -9.33 14.04 -16.81
C GLN A 84 -8.82 13.79 -15.40
N ILE A 85 -9.74 13.39 -14.54
CA ILE A 85 -9.46 13.03 -13.16
C ILE A 85 -9.96 11.61 -12.97
N ARG A 86 -9.14 10.76 -12.36
CA ARG A 86 -9.52 9.40 -11.96
C ARG A 86 -9.40 9.28 -10.46
N TYR A 87 -10.52 8.90 -9.82
CA TYR A 87 -10.58 8.56 -8.41
C TYR A 87 -10.50 7.04 -8.26
N MET A 88 -9.75 6.57 -7.26
CA MET A 88 -9.54 5.16 -6.96
C MET A 88 -9.57 4.95 -5.45
N LYS A 89 -10.19 3.86 -5.00
CA LYS A 89 -9.91 3.33 -3.65
C LYS A 89 -8.55 2.61 -3.66
N PRO A 90 -7.94 2.36 -2.49
CA PRO A 90 -6.72 1.57 -2.39
C PRO A 90 -6.79 0.23 -3.14
N ASP A 91 -7.91 -0.49 -3.05
CA ASP A 91 -8.09 -1.75 -3.79
C ASP A 91 -8.13 -1.56 -5.32
N ASP A 92 -8.65 -0.44 -5.83
CA ASP A 92 -8.68 -0.16 -7.26
C ASP A 92 -7.28 0.18 -7.79
N TYR A 93 -6.48 0.87 -6.97
CA TYR A 93 -5.07 1.10 -7.24
C TYR A 93 -4.30 -0.24 -7.27
N ILE A 94 -4.49 -1.10 -6.27
CA ILE A 94 -3.85 -2.43 -6.24
C ILE A 94 -4.20 -3.23 -7.50
N LYS A 95 -5.48 -3.25 -7.91
CA LYS A 95 -5.93 -3.98 -9.11
C LYS A 95 -5.30 -3.44 -10.39
N SER A 96 -5.17 -2.12 -10.52
CA SER A 96 -4.71 -1.51 -11.77
C SER A 96 -3.20 -1.34 -11.88
N SER A 97 -2.50 -1.13 -10.75
CA SER A 97 -1.06 -0.84 -10.72
C SER A 97 -0.24 -2.01 -10.16
N GLY A 98 -0.80 -2.83 -9.28
CA GLY A 98 -0.04 -3.78 -8.46
C GLY A 98 0.75 -4.81 -9.27
N LYS A 99 0.18 -5.35 -10.35
CA LYS A 99 0.88 -6.27 -11.25
C LYS A 99 2.09 -5.59 -11.92
N TRP A 100 1.89 -4.39 -12.44
CA TRP A 100 2.92 -3.64 -13.15
C TRP A 100 4.10 -3.29 -12.24
N LEU A 101 3.84 -2.84 -11.01
CA LEU A 101 4.87 -2.51 -10.01
C LEU A 101 5.80 -3.69 -9.74
N VAL A 102 5.24 -4.90 -9.62
CA VAL A 102 6.02 -6.12 -9.38
C VAL A 102 6.74 -6.58 -10.65
N GLU A 103 6.09 -6.56 -11.81
CA GLU A 103 6.69 -7.03 -13.06
C GLU A 103 7.84 -6.16 -13.56
N LYS A 104 7.79 -4.86 -13.29
CA LYS A 104 8.81 -3.91 -13.73
C LYS A 104 9.91 -3.68 -12.71
N GLY A 105 9.61 -3.83 -11.41
CA GLY A 105 10.40 -3.13 -10.40
C GLY A 105 9.96 -1.67 -10.37
N PHE A 106 9.92 -1.09 -9.19
CA PHE A 106 9.48 0.28 -9.02
C PHE A 106 9.99 0.80 -7.70
N PHE A 107 10.65 1.94 -7.72
CA PHE A 107 11.09 2.67 -6.54
C PHE A 107 10.62 4.10 -6.68
N GLU A 108 9.79 4.55 -5.76
CA GLU A 108 9.40 5.95 -5.67
C GLU A 108 10.10 6.56 -4.45
N LYS A 109 10.97 7.52 -4.70
CA LYS A 109 11.80 8.18 -3.70
C LYS A 109 11.33 9.62 -3.57
N GLU A 110 11.01 10.03 -2.35
CA GLU A 110 10.77 11.44 -2.08
C GLU A 110 12.09 12.22 -2.10
N ILE A 111 12.08 13.38 -2.74
CA ILE A 111 13.24 14.28 -2.80
C ILE A 111 13.00 15.62 -2.09
N HIS A 112 11.74 16.03 -1.91
CA HIS A 112 11.40 17.29 -1.25
C HIS A 112 9.98 17.24 -0.71
N ARG A 113 9.70 17.90 0.42
CA ARG A 113 8.32 18.12 0.89
C ARG A 113 8.14 19.46 1.58
N THR A 114 6.93 20.01 1.49
CA THR A 114 6.40 21.03 2.40
C THR A 114 5.24 20.45 3.20
N VAL A 115 5.18 20.80 4.49
CA VAL A 115 4.16 20.30 5.42
C VAL A 115 3.45 21.49 6.05
N ASP A 116 2.13 21.55 5.88
CA ASP A 116 1.26 22.48 6.57
C ASP A 116 0.29 21.69 7.46
N ALA A 117 0.22 22.02 8.75
CA ALA A 117 -0.62 21.30 9.70
C ALA A 117 -1.47 22.27 10.55
N PHE A 118 -2.71 21.87 10.83
CA PHE A 118 -3.63 22.63 11.67
C PHE A 118 -4.59 21.68 12.39
N GLY A 119 -4.69 21.79 13.72
CA GLY A 119 -5.51 20.88 14.51
C GLY A 119 -5.10 19.43 14.28
N ASN A 120 -6.05 18.61 13.84
CA ASN A 120 -5.83 17.18 13.57
C ASN A 120 -5.65 16.86 12.07
N MET A 121 -5.41 17.85 11.21
CA MET A 121 -5.13 17.62 9.79
C MET A 121 -3.73 18.08 9.41
N ALA A 122 -3.19 17.45 8.37
CA ALA A 122 -1.97 17.90 7.72
C ALA A 122 -2.09 17.76 6.19
N HIS A 123 -1.44 18.67 5.49
CA HIS A 123 -1.20 18.58 4.05
C HIS A 123 0.31 18.44 3.84
N VAL A 124 0.69 17.44 3.05
CA VAL A 124 2.07 17.21 2.64
C VAL A 124 2.12 17.32 1.13
N PHE A 125 2.85 18.31 0.63
CA PHE A 125 3.11 18.49 -0.79
C PHE A 125 4.51 17.97 -1.07
N SER A 126 4.59 16.76 -1.63
CA SER A 126 5.77 15.90 -1.64
C SER A 126 6.20 15.57 -3.06
N THR A 127 7.38 16.02 -3.43
CA THR A 127 8.00 15.80 -4.73
C THR A 127 8.75 14.48 -4.74
N PHE A 128 8.53 13.69 -5.79
CA PHE A 128 9.14 12.38 -5.93
C PHE A 128 9.86 12.19 -7.26
N GLU A 129 10.73 11.19 -7.24
CA GLU A 129 11.37 10.60 -8.41
C GLU A 129 11.11 9.09 -8.40
N ALA A 130 10.89 8.51 -9.58
CA ALA A 130 10.59 7.10 -9.75
C ALA A 130 11.59 6.41 -10.68
N PHE A 131 12.02 5.22 -10.26
CA PHE A 131 13.06 4.40 -10.87
C PHE A 131 12.56 2.97 -11.06
N TYR A 132 13.07 2.24 -12.05
CA TYR A 132 12.73 0.82 -12.21
C TYR A 132 13.58 -0.04 -11.27
N ASP A 133 14.85 0.35 -11.11
CA ASP A 133 15.83 -0.22 -10.20
C ASP A 133 16.34 0.85 -9.23
N GLU A 134 16.69 0.47 -8.01
CA GLU A 134 17.20 1.45 -7.02
C GLU A 134 18.56 2.04 -7.42
N ALA A 135 19.32 1.31 -8.24
CA ALA A 135 20.63 1.69 -8.76
C ALA A 135 20.58 2.49 -10.07
N ASP A 136 19.39 2.75 -10.63
CA ASP A 136 19.24 3.62 -11.81
C ASP A 136 19.72 5.04 -11.48
N ASP A 137 20.58 5.62 -12.34
CA ASP A 137 21.11 6.99 -12.16
C ASP A 137 20.04 8.06 -12.42
N ASP A 138 19.19 7.85 -13.43
CA ASP A 138 18.18 8.81 -13.88
C ASP A 138 16.75 8.29 -13.59
N PRO A 139 15.86 9.12 -13.03
CA PRO A 139 14.47 8.72 -12.84
C PRO A 139 13.73 8.67 -14.18
N PHE A 140 12.89 7.65 -14.36
CA PHE A 140 12.02 7.57 -15.54
C PHE A 140 10.77 8.45 -15.39
N MET A 141 10.44 8.88 -14.17
CA MET A 141 9.29 9.72 -13.87
C MET A 141 9.56 10.58 -12.64
N ARG A 142 9.01 11.79 -12.63
CA ARG A 142 9.00 12.70 -11.50
C ARG A 142 7.60 13.27 -11.35
N GLY A 143 7.23 13.70 -10.16
CA GLY A 143 5.92 14.28 -9.92
C GLY A 143 5.79 14.83 -8.52
N ILE A 144 4.57 15.27 -8.19
CA ILE A 144 4.25 15.74 -6.85
C ILE A 144 2.99 15.03 -6.35
N ASN A 145 3.09 14.45 -5.16
CA ASN A 145 1.99 13.96 -4.36
C ASN A 145 1.48 15.10 -3.45
N SER A 146 0.21 15.47 -3.61
CA SER A 146 -0.57 16.25 -2.65
C SER A 146 -1.29 15.29 -1.71
N ILE A 147 -0.74 15.10 -0.52
CA ILE A 147 -1.19 14.13 0.47
C ILE A 147 -1.96 14.86 1.57
N GLN A 148 -3.21 14.47 1.80
CA GLN A 148 -4.02 14.95 2.91
C GLN A 148 -4.09 13.88 3.98
N LEU A 149 -3.77 14.27 5.22
CA LEU A 149 -3.71 13.39 6.38
C LEU A 149 -4.68 13.86 7.46
N LEU A 150 -5.22 12.89 8.21
CA LEU A 150 -6.04 13.09 9.40
C LEU A 150 -5.42 12.33 10.57
N ASN A 151 -5.28 12.97 11.72
CA ASN A 151 -5.00 12.33 12.99
C ASN A 151 -6.32 12.12 13.76
N ASP A 152 -6.59 10.91 14.23
CA ASP A 152 -7.80 10.58 14.99
C ASP A 152 -7.63 10.58 16.51
N GLY A 153 -6.40 10.87 16.99
CA GLY A 153 -5.99 10.77 18.39
C GLY A 153 -5.00 9.64 18.64
N ASP A 154 -5.05 8.57 17.82
CA ASP A 154 -4.20 7.39 17.98
C ASP A 154 -3.15 7.28 16.86
N ARG A 155 -3.51 7.71 15.66
CA ARG A 155 -2.66 7.53 14.46
C ARG A 155 -3.00 8.53 13.36
N TRP A 156 -2.14 8.56 12.35
CA TRP A 156 -2.39 9.27 11.09
C TRP A 156 -3.00 8.35 10.03
N TRP A 157 -3.97 8.91 9.32
CA TRP A 157 -4.67 8.31 8.19
C TRP A 157 -4.42 9.12 6.93
N ILE A 158 -4.20 8.43 5.82
CA ILE A 158 -4.25 9.05 4.50
C ILE A 158 -5.71 9.21 4.09
N ILE A 159 -6.15 10.45 3.90
CA ILE A 159 -7.48 10.82 3.39
C ILE A 159 -7.45 10.87 1.87
N ASN A 160 -6.49 11.58 1.29
CA ASN A 160 -6.32 11.64 -0.16
C ASN A 160 -4.83 11.65 -0.51
N VAL A 161 -4.49 10.98 -1.60
CA VAL A 161 -3.26 11.21 -2.36
C VAL A 161 -3.67 11.67 -3.75
N PHE A 162 -3.43 12.94 -4.05
CA PHE A 162 -3.66 13.49 -5.39
C PHE A 162 -2.33 13.79 -6.06
N TRP A 163 -2.10 13.30 -7.27
CA TRP A 163 -0.83 13.56 -7.96
C TRP A 163 -0.99 13.94 -9.43
N ASP A 164 0.05 14.63 -9.90
CA ASP A 164 0.33 14.89 -11.30
C ASP A 164 1.83 14.65 -11.57
N ASN A 165 2.14 14.33 -12.81
CA ASN A 165 3.50 14.01 -13.25
C ASN A 165 4.14 15.19 -13.97
N GLU A 166 5.43 15.39 -13.71
CA GLU A 166 6.24 16.35 -14.44
C GLU A 166 6.21 16.04 -15.94
N ASN A 167 6.12 17.10 -16.75
CA ASN A 167 6.34 16.97 -18.19
C ASN A 167 6.94 18.26 -18.76
N ARG A 168 7.35 18.22 -20.03
CA ARG A 168 7.99 19.38 -20.70
C ARG A 168 7.19 20.68 -20.67
N ARG A 169 5.86 20.61 -20.52
CA ARG A 169 4.97 21.79 -20.45
C ARG A 169 4.57 22.16 -19.02
N ASN A 170 4.82 21.27 -18.06
CA ASN A 170 4.54 21.45 -16.65
C ASN A 170 5.74 20.93 -15.85
N PRO A 171 6.89 21.64 -15.88
CA PRO A 171 8.04 21.29 -15.06
C PRO A 171 7.73 21.49 -13.58
N ILE A 172 8.37 20.71 -12.70
CA ILE A 172 8.25 20.91 -11.26
C ILE A 172 8.82 22.29 -10.91
N PRO A 173 8.06 23.15 -10.22
CA PRO A 173 8.56 24.45 -9.78
C PRO A 173 9.80 24.31 -8.89
N LYS A 174 10.80 25.19 -9.08
CA LYS A 174 12.09 25.13 -8.38
C LYS A 174 11.97 25.12 -6.85
N ASN A 175 10.94 25.77 -6.30
CA ASN A 175 10.70 25.82 -4.86
C ASN A 175 10.26 24.48 -4.26
N TYR A 176 9.88 23.50 -5.09
CA TYR A 176 9.52 22.14 -4.68
C TYR A 176 10.62 21.13 -5.02
N LEU A 177 11.84 21.60 -5.27
CA LEU A 177 13.03 20.77 -5.49
C LEU A 177 14.00 20.92 -4.30
N PRO A 178 14.90 19.93 -4.08
CA PRO A 178 16.03 20.09 -3.19
C PRO A 178 16.80 21.39 -3.48
N LYS A 179 17.33 22.02 -2.43
CA LYS A 179 18.21 23.20 -2.55
C LYS A 179 19.65 22.79 -2.84
#